data_AF-A0A0B8QN89-F1
#
_entry.id   AF-A0A0B8QN89-F1
#
_cell.length_a   1.000
_cell.length_b   1.000
_cell.length_c   1.000
_cell.angle_alpha   90.00
_cell.angle_beta   90.00
_cell.angle_gamma   90.00
#
_symmetry.space_group_name_H-M   'P 1'
#
loop_
_entity.id
_entity.type
_entity.pdbx_description
1 polymer ?
#
loop_
_entity_poly.entity_id
_entity_poly.type
_entity_poly.pdbx_seq_one_letter_code
_entity_poly.pdbx_strand_id
1 'polypeptide(L)'
;MKRTAFIAVCLAPMTISADEFYSAKLEPSQSDFGGVGLMQMPTGRMAREGQFSFNGTWNNEYHWYSISLQVMPWLEASIRYTLVQDLLYSGDPDFSGDNELADKGIDFKVRLLKESRYIPEVSLGFRDFGGTGLFDGEFLAATKRFGPLDATVGIGWGYLGQSGNISNPMCSIADRFCTRPQGFSGNGGQFDADRWFTGPASIYAGIEYQTPFQPLSIKVEYDTNDYSQDAPVVRGRADMTQHIPVNFGLVYKHQDWLIFA
;
A
#
# COMPACT_ATOMS: atom_id res chain seq x y z
N MET A 1 -48.06 -5.48 13.35
CA MET A 1 -47.08 -5.02 14.35
C MET A 1 -45.71 -5.59 14.01
N LYS A 2 -44.84 -4.82 13.35
CA LYS A 2 -43.44 -5.18 13.12
C LYS A 2 -42.59 -4.40 14.13
N ARG A 3 -41.86 -5.11 14.99
CA ARG A 3 -40.97 -4.50 16.00
C ARG A 3 -39.65 -4.17 15.31
N THR A 4 -39.39 -2.90 15.07
CA THR A 4 -38.10 -2.39 14.61
C THR A 4 -37.18 -2.30 15.83
N ALA A 5 -36.12 -3.12 15.86
CA ALA A 5 -35.07 -3.01 16.86
C ALA A 5 -34.03 -1.98 16.37
N PHE A 6 -33.91 -0.85 17.07
CA PHE A 6 -32.78 0.06 16.90
C PHE A 6 -31.61 -0.47 17.73
N ILE A 7 -30.52 -0.86 17.05
CA ILE A 7 -29.24 -1.11 17.71
C ILE A 7 -28.55 0.26 17.85
N ALA A 8 -28.57 0.80 19.06
CA ALA A 8 -27.74 1.94 19.41
C ALA A 8 -26.31 1.44 19.64
N VAL A 9 -25.40 1.75 18.72
CA VAL A 9 -23.97 1.56 18.92
C VAL A 9 -23.48 2.70 19.82
N CYS A 10 -23.34 2.43 21.11
CA CYS A 10 -22.62 3.32 22.02
C CYS A 10 -21.13 3.22 21.68
N LEU A 11 -20.59 4.21 20.96
CA LEU A 11 -19.15 4.47 20.97
C LEU A 11 -18.79 4.98 22.37
N ALA A 12 -18.27 4.10 23.23
CA ALA A 12 -17.57 4.54 24.42
C ALA A 12 -16.34 5.35 23.96
N PRO A 13 -16.11 6.57 24.48
CA PRO A 13 -14.88 7.28 24.22
C PRO A 13 -13.74 6.49 24.88
N MET A 14 -12.97 5.77 24.06
CA MET A 14 -11.69 5.22 24.49
C MET A 14 -10.75 6.41 24.71
N THR A 15 -10.70 6.93 25.93
CA THR A 15 -9.66 7.88 26.33
C THR A 15 -8.36 7.09 26.43
N ILE A 16 -7.61 7.03 25.33
CA ILE A 16 -6.20 6.67 25.38
C ILE A 16 -5.51 7.85 26.08
N SER A 17 -5.33 7.74 27.39
CA SER A 17 -4.49 8.65 28.15
C SER A 17 -3.07 8.47 27.62
N ALA A 18 -2.52 9.48 26.95
CA ALA A 18 -1.10 9.54 26.71
C ALA A 18 -0.42 9.67 28.06
N ASP A 19 0.14 8.57 28.55
CA ASP A 19 0.91 8.56 29.79
C ASP A 19 2.12 9.49 29.62
N GLU A 20 2.39 10.37 30.60
CA GLU A 20 3.55 11.29 30.59
C GLU A 20 4.91 10.55 30.48
N PHE A 21 4.89 9.22 30.62
CA PHE A 21 6.04 8.33 30.52
C PHE A 21 6.25 7.67 29.15
N TYR A 22 5.41 7.97 28.15
CA TYR A 22 5.58 7.40 26.81
C TYR A 22 6.64 8.15 25.99
N SER A 23 7.92 7.85 26.25
CA SER A 23 9.06 8.42 25.51
C SER A 23 9.13 7.90 24.06
N ALA A 24 8.52 6.74 23.81
CA ALA A 24 8.65 6.08 22.53
C ALA A 24 7.85 6.81 21.43
N LYS A 25 8.54 7.27 20.39
CA LYS A 25 7.95 8.05 19.29
C LYS A 25 7.79 7.18 18.06
N LEU A 26 6.55 7.07 17.58
CA LEU A 26 6.24 6.42 16.31
C LEU A 26 6.74 7.26 15.12
N GLU A 27 7.63 6.67 14.33
CA GLU A 27 8.11 7.23 13.07
C GLU A 27 7.51 6.44 11.89
N PRO A 28 7.10 7.11 10.80
CA PRO A 28 6.61 6.39 9.62
C PRO A 28 7.69 5.45 9.07
N SER A 29 7.28 4.21 8.79
CA SER A 29 8.15 3.17 8.24
C SER A 29 7.80 2.86 6.78
N GLN A 30 8.69 2.16 6.08
CA GLN A 30 8.52 1.82 4.68
C GLN A 30 7.58 0.61 4.50
N SER A 31 6.92 0.54 3.34
CA SER A 31 6.14 -0.62 2.89
C SER A 31 7.01 -1.59 2.08
N ASP A 32 6.50 -2.78 1.82
CA ASP A 32 7.16 -3.82 1.02
C ASP A 32 7.42 -3.37 -0.44
N PHE A 33 6.61 -2.42 -0.92
CA PHE A 33 6.73 -1.84 -2.25
C PHE A 33 7.66 -0.61 -2.31
N GLY A 34 8.19 -0.19 -1.16
CA GLY A 34 8.80 1.13 -0.96
C GLY A 34 7.78 2.20 -0.58
N GLY A 35 8.28 3.39 -0.28
CA GLY A 35 7.48 4.51 0.22
C GLY A 35 6.91 4.26 1.61
N VAL A 36 6.38 5.30 2.26
CA VAL A 36 5.77 5.17 3.59
C VAL A 36 4.42 4.45 3.51
N GLY A 37 4.25 3.41 4.32
CA GLY A 37 3.04 2.59 4.35
C GLY A 37 3.02 1.56 5.48
N LEU A 38 2.00 0.69 5.47
CA LEU A 38 1.94 -0.49 6.33
C LEU A 38 2.86 -1.58 5.75
N MET A 39 2.41 -2.81 5.54
CA MET A 39 3.21 -3.84 4.86
C MET A 39 2.93 -3.78 3.37
N GLN A 40 1.68 -4.10 2.97
CA GLN A 40 1.22 -4.05 1.59
C GLN A 40 0.46 -2.75 1.30
N MET A 41 -0.31 -2.28 2.28
CA MET A 41 -1.25 -1.17 2.12
C MET A 41 -0.62 0.20 2.41
N PRO A 42 -0.87 1.23 1.57
CA PRO A 42 -0.29 2.55 1.77
C PRO A 42 -1.03 3.35 2.85
N THR A 43 -0.33 4.29 3.48
CA THR A 43 -0.92 5.22 4.47
C THR A 43 -0.96 6.65 3.96
N GLY A 44 -1.67 7.51 4.69
CA GLY A 44 -1.64 8.95 4.48
C GLY A 44 -0.30 9.58 4.83
N ARG A 45 0.59 8.87 5.54
CA ARG A 45 1.80 9.44 6.15
C ARG A 45 2.89 9.81 5.15
N MET A 46 3.57 10.90 5.47
CA MET A 46 4.81 11.32 4.82
C MET A 46 6.00 11.14 5.75
N ALA A 47 7.14 10.75 5.18
CA ALA A 47 8.43 10.77 5.86
C ALA A 47 8.92 12.22 6.08
N ARG A 48 10.11 12.37 6.67
CA ARG A 48 10.77 13.68 6.79
C ARG A 48 11.23 14.15 5.40
N GLU A 49 11.07 15.44 5.11
CA GLU A 49 11.59 16.02 3.86
C GLU A 49 13.07 15.68 3.66
N GLY A 50 13.44 15.27 2.45
CA GLY A 50 14.78 14.82 2.10
C GLY A 50 15.14 13.43 2.62
N GLN A 51 14.24 12.73 3.34
CA GLN A 51 14.50 11.36 3.76
C GLN A 51 14.60 10.44 2.55
N PHE A 52 15.72 9.75 2.48
CA PHE A 52 16.03 8.74 1.49
C PHE A 52 15.95 7.36 2.14
N SER A 53 15.43 6.36 1.43
CA SER A 53 15.36 4.99 1.91
C SER A 53 15.63 4.01 0.77
N PHE A 54 16.41 2.99 1.08
CA PHE A 54 16.62 1.83 0.23
C PHE A 54 16.06 0.62 0.95
N ASN A 55 15.16 -0.13 0.31
CA ASN A 55 14.52 -1.29 0.90
C ASN A 55 14.71 -2.52 0.01
N GLY A 56 14.85 -3.67 0.64
CA GLY A 56 14.77 -4.98 0.00
C GLY A 56 13.74 -5.82 0.75
N THR A 57 12.83 -6.46 0.00
CA THR A 57 11.82 -7.38 0.54
C THR A 57 11.89 -8.68 -0.24
N TRP A 58 11.81 -9.80 0.47
CA TRP A 58 11.92 -11.14 -0.09
C TRP A 58 10.76 -12.00 0.38
N ASN A 59 10.03 -12.57 -0.56
CA ASN A 59 9.11 -13.68 -0.34
C ASN A 59 9.35 -14.75 -1.43
N ASN A 60 8.55 -15.81 -1.43
CA ASN A 60 8.76 -16.93 -2.35
C ASN A 60 8.46 -16.56 -3.81
N GLU A 61 7.59 -15.58 -4.04
CA GLU A 61 7.07 -15.22 -5.35
C GLU A 61 7.74 -13.97 -5.94
N TYR A 62 8.25 -13.08 -5.09
CA TYR A 62 8.80 -11.78 -5.46
C TYR A 62 10.00 -11.38 -4.61
N HIS A 63 10.97 -10.77 -5.29
CA HIS A 63 11.97 -9.92 -4.65
C HIS A 63 11.75 -8.47 -5.07
N TRP A 64 11.51 -7.59 -4.10
CA TRP A 64 11.35 -6.16 -4.33
C TRP A 64 12.58 -5.40 -3.86
N TYR A 65 13.09 -4.54 -4.72
CA TYR A 65 14.11 -3.56 -4.40
C TYR A 65 13.56 -2.17 -4.67
N SER A 66 13.53 -1.30 -3.67
CA SER A 66 12.97 0.04 -3.83
C SER A 66 13.90 1.13 -3.32
N ILE A 67 13.86 2.26 -4.01
CA ILE A 67 14.47 3.52 -3.59
C ILE A 67 13.34 4.52 -3.42
N SER A 68 13.25 5.14 -2.25
CA SER A 68 12.21 6.12 -1.93
C SER A 68 12.83 7.43 -1.47
N LEU A 69 12.27 8.55 -1.94
CA LEU A 69 12.68 9.89 -1.57
C LEU A 69 11.45 10.73 -1.21
N GLN A 70 11.46 11.29 -0.01
CA GLN A 70 10.52 12.33 0.38
C GLN A 70 10.96 13.67 -0.21
N VAL A 71 10.62 13.88 -1.50
CA VAL A 71 11.09 15.02 -2.31
C VAL A 71 10.70 16.36 -1.68
N MET A 72 9.46 16.48 -1.22
CA MET A 72 8.93 17.65 -0.53
C MET A 72 8.15 17.18 0.69
N PRO A 73 7.80 18.06 1.66
CA PRO A 73 6.99 17.65 2.82
C PRO A 73 5.64 17.02 2.44
N TRP A 74 5.16 17.25 1.22
CA TRP A 74 3.88 16.80 0.68
C TRP A 74 4.02 15.87 -0.53
N LEU A 75 5.24 15.56 -0.99
CA LEU A 75 5.49 14.72 -2.17
C LEU A 75 6.54 13.65 -1.86
N GLU A 76 6.15 12.40 -1.99
CA GLU A 76 7.03 11.22 -1.95
C GLU A 76 7.07 10.60 -3.35
N ALA A 77 8.25 10.14 -3.75
CA ALA A 77 8.47 9.42 -5.00
C ALA A 77 9.31 8.17 -4.73
N SER A 78 8.97 7.08 -5.39
CA SER A 78 9.70 5.82 -5.26
C SER A 78 9.93 5.17 -6.62
N ILE A 79 11.05 4.48 -6.76
CA ILE A 79 11.36 3.61 -7.90
C ILE A 79 11.53 2.21 -7.34
N ARG A 80 10.90 1.24 -7.99
CA ARG A 80 10.95 -0.17 -7.62
C ARG A 80 11.44 -1.02 -8.79
N TYR A 81 12.29 -1.97 -8.47
CA TYR A 81 12.69 -3.07 -9.34
C TYR A 81 12.21 -4.38 -8.70
N THR A 82 11.45 -5.17 -9.46
CA THR A 82 10.82 -6.39 -8.99
C THR A 82 11.36 -7.56 -9.78
N LEU A 83 11.75 -8.63 -9.10
CA LEU A 83 11.99 -9.93 -9.70
C LEU A 83 10.82 -10.85 -9.35
N VAL A 84 10.23 -11.49 -10.36
CA VAL A 84 9.17 -12.47 -10.18
C VAL A 84 9.80 -13.85 -10.25
N GLN A 85 9.78 -14.55 -9.12
CA GLN A 85 10.39 -15.86 -8.97
C GLN A 85 9.64 -16.89 -9.84
N ASP A 86 10.35 -17.95 -10.25
CA ASP A 86 9.81 -19.07 -11.04
C ASP A 86 9.14 -18.71 -12.37
N LEU A 87 9.33 -17.47 -12.85
CA LEU A 87 8.90 -17.02 -14.18
C LEU A 87 10.10 -16.50 -14.95
N LEU A 88 10.29 -17.00 -16.17
CA LEU A 88 11.33 -16.51 -17.07
C LEU A 88 10.88 -15.21 -17.75
N TYR A 89 11.85 -14.32 -18.01
CA TYR A 89 11.62 -13.05 -18.71
C TYR A 89 11.00 -13.25 -20.10
N SER A 90 11.43 -14.28 -20.82
CA SER A 90 10.86 -14.69 -22.11
C SER A 90 10.70 -16.22 -22.19
N GLY A 91 9.75 -16.67 -23.00
CA GLY A 91 9.62 -18.09 -23.36
C GLY A 91 10.68 -18.58 -24.36
N ASP A 92 11.52 -17.67 -24.88
CA ASP A 92 12.65 -17.98 -25.75
C ASP A 92 13.91 -18.28 -24.91
N PRO A 93 14.40 -19.54 -24.90
CA PRO A 93 15.59 -19.90 -24.12
C PRO A 93 16.87 -19.17 -24.54
N ASP A 94 17.01 -18.82 -25.82
CA ASP A 94 18.22 -18.14 -26.33
C ASP A 94 18.29 -16.68 -25.90
N PHE A 95 17.14 -16.09 -25.56
CA PHE A 95 17.05 -14.72 -25.07
C PHE A 95 16.96 -14.64 -23.54
N SER A 96 16.13 -15.49 -22.92
CA SER A 96 15.90 -15.46 -21.47
C SER A 96 17.01 -16.16 -20.69
N GLY A 97 17.55 -17.27 -21.20
CA GLY A 97 18.37 -18.18 -20.40
C GLY A 97 17.70 -18.49 -19.06
N ASP A 98 18.43 -18.25 -17.97
CA ASP A 98 17.95 -18.41 -16.60
C ASP A 98 17.48 -17.08 -15.96
N ASN A 99 17.29 -16.02 -16.75
CA ASN A 99 16.86 -14.73 -16.23
C ASN A 99 15.37 -14.75 -15.85
N GLU A 100 15.13 -14.39 -14.60
CA GLU A 100 13.79 -14.19 -14.04
C GLU A 100 13.07 -13.01 -14.70
N LEU A 101 11.75 -13.06 -14.70
CA LEU A 101 10.89 -11.98 -15.12
C LEU A 101 11.14 -10.78 -14.20
N ALA A 102 11.68 -9.72 -14.78
CA ALA A 102 11.91 -8.46 -14.11
C ALA A 102 10.86 -7.42 -14.51
N ASP A 103 10.44 -6.63 -13.53
CA ASP A 103 9.57 -5.47 -13.73
C ASP A 103 10.16 -4.21 -13.07
N LYS A 104 9.75 -3.05 -13.59
CA LYS A 104 10.11 -1.74 -13.06
C LYS A 104 8.85 -0.93 -12.84
N GLY A 105 8.77 -0.25 -11.70
CA GLY A 105 7.67 0.65 -11.38
C GLY A 105 8.16 1.96 -10.79
N ILE A 106 7.43 3.03 -11.07
CA ILE A 106 7.61 4.34 -10.45
C ILE A 106 6.32 4.69 -9.71
N ASP A 107 6.45 5.01 -8.43
CA ASP A 107 5.33 5.36 -7.57
C ASP A 107 5.43 6.81 -7.12
N PHE A 108 4.29 7.46 -6.92
CA PHE A 108 4.21 8.81 -6.34
C PHE A 108 3.10 8.89 -5.31
N LYS A 109 3.32 9.67 -4.25
CA LYS A 109 2.33 9.96 -3.22
C LYS A 109 2.32 11.44 -2.89
N VAL A 110 1.13 12.04 -2.94
CA VAL A 110 0.88 13.46 -2.73
C VAL A 110 -0.01 13.63 -1.51
N ARG A 111 0.46 14.37 -0.50
CA ARG A 111 -0.34 14.72 0.67
C ARG A 111 -1.27 15.85 0.30
N LEU A 112 -2.57 15.58 0.37
CA LEU A 112 -3.64 16.53 0.11
C LEU A 112 -3.98 17.34 1.35
N LEU A 113 -4.06 16.68 2.52
CA LEU A 113 -4.39 17.33 3.79
C LEU A 113 -3.36 16.94 4.83
N LYS A 114 -2.83 17.93 5.56
CA LYS A 114 -2.01 17.69 6.74
C LYS A 114 -2.91 17.43 7.94
N GLU A 115 -2.54 16.47 8.78
CA GLU A 115 -3.29 16.19 10.01
C GLU A 115 -3.41 17.44 10.89
N SER A 116 -4.60 17.62 11.45
CA SER A 116 -4.87 18.60 12.51
C SER A 116 -5.53 17.90 13.70
N ARG A 117 -6.10 18.65 14.64
CA ARG A 117 -6.89 18.05 15.73
C ARG A 117 -8.08 17.24 15.20
N TYR A 118 -8.79 17.74 14.19
CA TYR A 118 -10.07 17.17 13.74
C TYR A 118 -10.02 16.42 12.41
N ILE A 119 -9.05 16.75 11.54
CA ILE A 119 -8.90 16.07 10.25
C ILE A 119 -7.71 15.11 10.28
N PRO A 120 -7.81 13.94 9.63
CA PRO A 120 -6.67 13.06 9.41
C PRO A 120 -5.71 13.65 8.37
N GLU A 121 -4.48 13.13 8.33
CA GLU A 121 -3.60 13.34 7.18
C GLU A 121 -4.15 12.53 6.00
N VAL A 122 -4.32 13.16 4.85
CA VAL A 122 -4.88 12.52 3.65
C VAL A 122 -3.88 12.60 2.53
N SER A 123 -3.59 11.46 1.91
CA SER A 123 -2.71 11.37 0.74
C SER A 123 -3.36 10.58 -0.38
N LEU A 124 -3.11 11.05 -1.60
CA LEU A 124 -3.43 10.37 -2.85
C LEU A 124 -2.13 9.81 -3.42
N GLY A 125 -2.13 8.56 -3.87
CA GLY A 125 -0.96 7.98 -4.52
C GLY A 125 -1.28 7.11 -5.71
N PHE A 126 -0.23 6.91 -6.50
CA PHE A 126 -0.20 6.13 -7.72
C PHE A 126 0.95 5.15 -7.61
N ARG A 127 0.65 3.87 -7.75
CA ARG A 127 1.62 2.78 -7.82
C ARG A 127 1.75 2.36 -9.27
N ASP A 128 2.99 2.15 -9.69
CA ASP A 128 3.34 1.77 -11.06
C ASP A 128 2.79 2.80 -12.09
N PHE A 129 2.92 4.09 -11.75
CA PHE A 129 2.59 5.22 -12.63
C PHE A 129 3.39 5.20 -13.93
N GLY A 130 4.62 4.67 -13.86
CA GLY A 130 5.46 4.41 -15.01
C GLY A 130 6.15 3.06 -14.87
N GLY A 131 5.78 2.10 -15.72
CA GLY A 131 6.30 0.74 -15.70
C GLY A 131 5.60 -0.16 -16.72
N THR A 132 5.53 -1.46 -16.44
CA THR A 132 4.77 -2.41 -17.29
C THR A 132 3.31 -2.54 -16.86
N GLY A 133 2.96 -1.98 -15.69
CA GLY A 133 1.61 -1.98 -15.16
C GLY A 133 1.24 -3.23 -14.35
N LEU A 134 2.21 -4.10 -14.06
CA LEU A 134 1.99 -5.32 -13.30
C LEU A 134 1.40 -5.04 -11.90
N PHE A 135 1.75 -3.90 -11.30
CA PHE A 135 1.30 -3.48 -9.97
C PHE A 135 0.52 -2.15 -10.00
N ASP A 136 -0.04 -1.81 -11.17
CA ASP A 136 -0.81 -0.58 -11.43
C ASP A 136 -1.99 -0.43 -10.46
N GLY A 137 -1.99 0.67 -9.71
CA GLY A 137 -3.04 0.95 -8.76
C GLY A 137 -3.01 2.37 -8.22
N GLU A 138 -4.17 2.84 -7.78
CA GLU A 138 -4.34 4.16 -7.18
C GLU A 138 -4.90 4.00 -5.77
N PHE A 139 -4.61 4.96 -4.89
CA PHE A 139 -5.20 4.95 -3.57
C PHE A 139 -5.43 6.33 -3.00
N LEU A 140 -6.44 6.44 -2.13
CA LEU A 140 -6.64 7.56 -1.23
C LEU A 140 -6.61 7.03 0.21
N ALA A 141 -5.66 7.52 1.01
CA ALA A 141 -5.44 7.07 2.37
C ALA A 141 -5.64 8.21 3.36
N ALA A 142 -6.39 7.96 4.43
CA ALA A 142 -6.57 8.85 5.56
C ALA A 142 -5.98 8.23 6.82
N THR A 143 -5.00 8.91 7.44
CA THR A 143 -4.29 8.42 8.62
C THR A 143 -4.37 9.40 9.78
N LYS A 144 -4.61 8.89 10.99
CA LYS A 144 -4.82 9.68 12.21
C LYS A 144 -4.00 9.11 13.36
N ARG A 145 -3.27 10.00 14.05
CA ARG A 145 -2.44 9.62 15.20
C ARG A 145 -3.18 9.81 16.51
N PHE A 146 -3.14 8.77 17.33
CA PHE A 146 -3.68 8.70 18.68
C PHE A 146 -2.56 8.31 19.64
N GLY A 147 -1.69 9.28 19.96
CA GLY A 147 -0.50 9.03 20.77
C GLY A 147 0.48 8.08 20.05
N PRO A 148 0.77 6.88 20.60
CA PRO A 148 1.67 5.90 19.99
C PRO A 148 1.04 5.05 18.89
N LEU A 149 -0.26 5.21 18.64
CA LEU A 149 -1.00 4.48 17.61
C LEU A 149 -1.27 5.39 16.42
N ASP A 150 -1.07 4.89 15.21
CA ASP A 150 -1.48 5.52 13.96
C ASP A 150 -2.49 4.62 13.26
N ALA A 151 -3.70 5.12 13.03
CA ALA A 151 -4.76 4.37 12.37
C ALA A 151 -4.98 4.90 10.96
N THR A 152 -5.07 4.00 9.99
CA THR A 152 -5.29 4.30 8.58
C THR A 152 -6.58 3.63 8.10
N VAL A 153 -7.34 4.37 7.31
CA VAL A 153 -8.38 3.84 6.43
C VAL A 153 -8.13 4.38 5.03
N GLY A 154 -8.30 3.56 4.01
CA GLY A 154 -8.12 4.01 2.64
C GLY A 154 -9.01 3.25 1.67
N ILE A 155 -9.03 3.78 0.46
CA ILE A 155 -9.66 3.14 -0.69
C ILE A 155 -8.58 2.94 -1.76
N GLY A 156 -8.52 1.73 -2.31
CA GLY A 156 -7.61 1.35 -3.37
C GLY A 156 -8.37 0.97 -4.65
N TRP A 157 -7.73 1.20 -5.79
CA TRP A 157 -8.14 0.76 -7.13
C TRP A 157 -6.99 0.00 -7.79
N GLY A 158 -7.31 -0.77 -8.83
CA GLY A 158 -6.32 -1.62 -9.51
C GLY A 158 -5.77 -2.67 -8.54
N TYR A 159 -4.45 -2.87 -8.54
CA TYR A 159 -3.76 -3.87 -7.71
C TYR A 159 -4.13 -3.78 -6.21
N LEU A 160 -4.25 -2.57 -5.66
CA LEU A 160 -4.61 -2.36 -4.25
C LEU A 160 -6.08 -2.69 -3.93
N GLY A 161 -6.95 -2.63 -4.94
CA GLY A 161 -8.40 -2.79 -4.84
C GLY A 161 -8.94 -4.11 -5.37
N GLN A 162 -8.07 -5.09 -5.61
CA GLN A 162 -8.37 -6.26 -6.43
C GLN A 162 -9.58 -7.07 -5.94
N SER A 163 -9.76 -7.19 -4.62
CA SER A 163 -10.91 -7.89 -4.00
C SER A 163 -12.28 -7.29 -4.31
N GLY A 164 -12.35 -6.02 -4.75
CA GLY A 164 -13.60 -5.34 -5.09
C GLY A 164 -14.63 -5.31 -3.96
N ASN A 165 -14.21 -5.13 -2.70
CA ASN A 165 -15.10 -5.29 -1.54
C ASN A 165 -16.17 -4.18 -1.39
N ILE A 166 -16.08 -3.13 -2.22
CA ILE A 166 -17.09 -2.09 -2.37
C ILE A 166 -17.37 -1.81 -3.85
N SER A 167 -18.52 -1.20 -4.14
CA SER A 167 -18.75 -0.63 -5.45
C SER A 167 -17.83 0.59 -5.65
N ASN A 168 -17.21 0.69 -6.83
CA ASN A 168 -16.34 1.82 -7.15
C ASN A 168 -17.14 3.14 -7.08
N PRO A 169 -16.82 4.06 -6.14
CA PRO A 169 -17.58 5.30 -5.98
C PRO A 169 -17.49 6.20 -7.21
N MET A 170 -16.43 6.08 -8.01
CA MET A 170 -16.21 6.88 -9.21
C MET A 170 -17.18 6.51 -10.34
N CYS A 171 -17.83 5.33 -10.28
CA CYS A 171 -18.93 4.98 -11.18
C CYS A 171 -20.06 6.00 -11.17
N SER A 172 -20.33 6.60 -10.00
CA SER A 172 -21.39 7.60 -9.87
C SER A 172 -21.05 8.92 -10.55
N ILE A 173 -19.78 9.15 -10.87
CA ILE A 173 -19.29 10.34 -11.57
C ILE A 173 -19.35 10.12 -13.08
N ALA A 174 -18.89 8.96 -13.57
CA ALA A 174 -18.98 8.58 -14.97
C ALA A 174 -18.84 7.06 -15.16
N ASP A 175 -19.59 6.49 -16.12
CA ASP A 175 -19.58 5.06 -16.44
C ASP A 175 -18.19 4.52 -16.82
N ARG A 176 -17.32 5.39 -17.36
CA ARG A 176 -15.94 5.03 -17.71
C ARG A 176 -15.13 4.48 -16.53
N PHE A 177 -15.47 4.86 -15.30
CA PHE A 177 -14.78 4.39 -14.10
C PHE A 177 -15.20 2.99 -13.67
N CYS A 178 -16.32 2.46 -14.19
CA CYS A 178 -16.81 1.15 -13.76
C CYS A 178 -16.04 -0.02 -14.33
N THR A 179 -15.41 0.16 -15.49
CA THR A 179 -14.66 -0.91 -16.16
C THR A 179 -13.23 -0.46 -16.37
N ARG A 180 -12.25 -1.23 -15.87
CA ARG A 180 -10.83 -0.96 -16.15
C ARG A 180 -10.52 -1.40 -17.59
N PRO A 181 -10.05 -0.49 -18.47
CA PRO A 181 -9.60 -0.85 -19.81
C PRO A 181 -8.57 -1.99 -19.77
N GLN A 182 -8.66 -2.92 -20.72
CA GLN A 182 -7.72 -4.03 -20.84
C GLN A 182 -6.51 -3.62 -21.66
N GLY A 183 -5.31 -4.04 -21.23
CA GLY A 183 -4.04 -3.70 -21.87
C GLY A 183 -3.42 -2.39 -21.38
N PHE A 184 -2.10 -2.31 -21.49
CA PHE A 184 -1.32 -1.09 -21.28
C PHE A 184 -0.94 -0.54 -22.65
N SER A 185 -0.98 0.77 -22.84
CA SER A 185 -0.41 1.36 -24.05
C SER A 185 1.11 1.10 -24.07
N GLY A 186 1.58 0.21 -24.94
CA GLY A 186 3.00 0.06 -25.31
C GLY A 186 3.88 -0.85 -24.43
N ASN A 187 5.18 -0.90 -24.76
CA ASN A 187 6.22 -1.70 -24.09
C ASN A 187 6.82 -0.97 -22.88
N GLY A 188 5.95 -0.49 -21.98
CA GLY A 188 6.30 0.24 -20.76
C GLY A 188 6.66 1.72 -20.96
N GLY A 189 6.34 2.55 -19.97
CA GLY A 189 6.71 3.98 -19.93
C GLY A 189 5.73 4.96 -20.61
N GLN A 190 4.54 4.53 -21.03
CA GLN A 190 3.45 5.44 -21.42
C GLN A 190 2.47 5.64 -20.26
N PHE A 191 2.06 6.89 -20.04
CA PHE A 191 1.09 7.26 -19.00
C PHE A 191 -0.33 6.97 -19.47
N ASP A 192 -0.97 5.96 -18.88
CA ASP A 192 -2.32 5.52 -19.26
C ASP A 192 -3.38 6.09 -18.30
N ALA A 193 -3.54 7.42 -18.34
CA ALA A 193 -4.39 8.16 -17.39
C ALA A 193 -5.88 7.77 -17.45
N ASP A 194 -6.31 7.13 -18.54
CA ASP A 194 -7.68 6.63 -18.71
C ASP A 194 -8.00 5.42 -17.82
N ARG A 195 -6.97 4.76 -17.26
CA ARG A 195 -7.13 3.63 -16.33
C ARG A 195 -7.28 4.07 -14.87
N TRP A 196 -6.97 5.31 -14.53
CA TRP A 196 -6.96 5.74 -13.13
C TRP A 196 -8.34 5.73 -12.49
N PHE A 197 -8.41 5.18 -11.27
CA PHE A 197 -9.63 5.07 -10.48
C PHE A 197 -10.74 4.24 -11.17
N THR A 198 -10.35 3.38 -12.11
CA THR A 198 -11.26 2.51 -12.85
C THR A 198 -11.23 1.07 -12.33
N GLY A 199 -12.35 0.36 -12.49
CA GLY A 199 -12.47 -1.05 -12.13
C GLY A 199 -12.83 -1.29 -10.67
N PRO A 200 -12.51 -2.49 -10.13
CA PRO A 200 -12.76 -2.83 -8.73
C PRO A 200 -12.11 -1.82 -7.78
N ALA A 201 -12.85 -1.49 -6.72
CA ALA A 201 -12.36 -0.67 -5.63
C ALA A 201 -12.54 -1.43 -4.31
N SER A 202 -11.60 -1.25 -3.38
CA SER A 202 -11.72 -1.84 -2.05
C SER A 202 -11.35 -0.85 -0.96
N ILE A 203 -12.05 -0.94 0.17
CA ILE A 203 -11.68 -0.25 1.40
C ILE A 203 -10.70 -1.13 2.17
N TYR A 204 -9.53 -0.60 2.47
CA TYR A 204 -8.55 -1.21 3.34
C TYR A 204 -8.40 -0.40 4.64
N ALA A 205 -7.82 -1.03 5.66
CA ALA A 205 -7.58 -0.37 6.94
C ALA A 205 -6.35 -0.95 7.61
N GLY A 206 -5.79 -0.25 8.59
CA GLY A 206 -4.72 -0.81 9.39
C GLY A 206 -4.25 0.13 10.48
N ILE A 207 -3.41 -0.40 11.34
CA ILE A 207 -2.80 0.33 12.44
C ILE A 207 -1.31 0.07 12.49
N GLU A 208 -0.57 1.10 12.88
CA GLU A 208 0.82 0.98 13.31
C GLU A 208 0.89 1.46 14.76
N TYR A 209 1.44 0.63 15.63
CA TYR A 209 1.56 0.91 17.05
C TYR A 209 3.02 0.85 17.45
N GLN A 210 3.57 1.99 17.89
CA GLN A 210 4.85 2.00 18.58
C GLN A 210 4.66 1.29 19.92
N THR A 211 5.57 0.40 20.29
CA THR A 211 5.58 -0.19 21.63
C THR A 211 6.39 0.69 22.60
N PRO A 212 6.22 0.56 23.92
CA PRO A 212 7.06 1.28 24.89
C PRO A 212 8.57 1.01 24.71
N PHE A 213 8.91 -0.11 24.09
CA PHE A 213 10.28 -0.39 23.66
C PHE A 213 10.54 0.32 22.32
N GLN A 214 11.23 1.45 22.38
CA GLN A 214 11.42 2.36 21.24
C GLN A 214 11.87 1.68 19.92
N PRO A 215 12.74 0.65 19.93
CA PRO A 215 13.13 -0.04 18.71
C PRO A 215 12.02 -0.86 18.05
N LEU A 216 10.91 -1.18 18.73
CA LEU A 216 9.89 -2.11 18.23
C LEU A 216 8.54 -1.43 18.01
N SER A 217 8.03 -1.55 16.78
CA SER A 217 6.66 -1.22 16.41
C SER A 217 5.93 -2.44 15.84
N ILE A 218 4.61 -2.42 15.91
CA ILE A 218 3.72 -3.47 15.43
C ILE A 218 2.83 -2.90 14.34
N LYS A 219 2.66 -3.63 13.25
CA LYS A 219 1.72 -3.32 12.17
C LYS A 219 0.63 -4.39 12.12
N VAL A 220 -0.61 -3.95 11.89
CA VAL A 220 -1.72 -4.82 11.52
C VAL A 220 -2.46 -4.16 10.38
N GLU A 221 -2.70 -4.89 9.30
CA GLU A 221 -3.43 -4.36 8.15
C GLU A 221 -4.51 -5.33 7.68
N TYR A 222 -5.63 -4.78 7.23
CA TYR A 222 -6.64 -5.44 6.43
C TYR A 222 -6.28 -5.20 4.97
N ASP A 223 -5.74 -6.22 4.32
CA ASP A 223 -5.20 -6.18 2.96
C ASP A 223 -6.25 -6.61 1.94
N THR A 224 -6.50 -5.74 0.98
CA THR A 224 -7.55 -5.92 -0.03
C THR A 224 -7.03 -6.32 -1.40
N ASN A 225 -5.71 -6.51 -1.56
CA ASN A 225 -5.20 -7.26 -2.69
C ASN A 225 -5.46 -8.74 -2.44
N ASP A 226 -6.24 -9.39 -3.32
CA ASP A 226 -6.56 -10.81 -3.19
C ASP A 226 -5.57 -11.72 -3.95
N TYR A 227 -4.54 -11.12 -4.58
CA TYR A 227 -3.46 -11.78 -5.31
C TYR A 227 -3.92 -12.65 -6.49
N SER A 228 -5.21 -12.63 -6.85
CA SER A 228 -5.78 -13.52 -7.87
C SER A 228 -5.29 -13.20 -9.30
N GLN A 229 -4.72 -12.01 -9.50
CA GLN A 229 -4.21 -11.54 -10.78
C GLN A 229 -2.67 -11.42 -10.81
N ASP A 230 -1.99 -11.86 -9.76
CA ASP A 230 -0.54 -11.83 -9.68
C ASP A 230 0.10 -12.72 -10.75
N ALA A 231 1.21 -12.26 -11.35
CA ALA A 231 1.88 -12.99 -12.43
C ALA A 231 2.24 -14.45 -12.06
N PRO A 232 2.79 -14.76 -10.86
CA PRO A 232 3.00 -16.13 -10.40
C PRO A 232 1.74 -17.02 -10.43
N VAL A 233 0.55 -16.44 -10.25
CA VAL A 233 -0.73 -17.15 -10.30
C VAL A 233 -1.22 -17.31 -11.74
N VAL A 234 -1.29 -16.21 -12.50
CA VAL A 234 -1.93 -16.22 -13.83
C VAL A 234 -1.02 -16.69 -14.96
N ARG A 235 0.30 -16.61 -14.77
CA ARG A 235 1.33 -17.09 -15.73
C ARG A 235 2.13 -18.28 -15.21
N GLY A 236 2.16 -18.48 -13.90
CA GLY A 236 2.89 -19.55 -13.23
C GLY A 236 1.98 -20.66 -12.72
N ARG A 237 2.35 -21.23 -11.57
CA ARG A 237 1.59 -22.25 -10.85
C ARG A 237 1.54 -21.99 -9.34
N ALA A 238 1.85 -20.76 -8.92
CA ALA A 238 1.81 -20.40 -7.51
C ALA A 238 0.36 -20.39 -7.02
N ASP A 239 0.13 -20.97 -5.84
CA ASP A 239 -1.14 -20.83 -5.12
C ASP A 239 -0.98 -19.70 -4.11
N MET A 240 -1.52 -18.53 -4.46
CA MET A 240 -1.54 -17.34 -3.60
C MET A 240 -2.95 -17.05 -3.08
N THR A 241 -3.80 -18.07 -2.95
CA THR A 241 -5.18 -17.89 -2.50
C THR A 241 -5.21 -17.22 -1.12
N GLN A 242 -5.80 -16.03 -1.03
CA GLN A 242 -5.94 -15.31 0.23
C GLN A 242 -6.97 -16.00 1.15
N HIS A 243 -6.52 -16.51 2.29
CA HIS A 243 -7.40 -17.18 3.26
C HIS A 243 -7.98 -16.20 4.27
N ILE A 244 -7.14 -15.30 4.78
CA ILE A 244 -7.51 -14.23 5.71
C ILE A 244 -6.87 -12.95 5.19
N PRO A 245 -7.66 -11.89 4.93
CA PRO A 245 -7.17 -10.61 4.44
C PRO A 245 -6.55 -9.76 5.56
N VAL A 246 -5.76 -10.35 6.45
CA VAL A 246 -5.16 -9.65 7.58
C VAL A 246 -3.70 -10.03 7.72
N ASN A 247 -2.82 -9.03 7.66
CA ASN A 247 -1.38 -9.20 7.83
C ASN A 247 -0.93 -8.62 9.16
N PHE A 248 0.11 -9.23 9.75
CA PHE A 248 0.73 -8.81 11.00
C PHE A 248 2.23 -8.63 10.76
N GLY A 249 2.79 -7.50 11.19
CA GLY A 249 4.19 -7.17 10.98
C GLY A 249 4.85 -6.61 12.24
N LEU A 250 6.18 -6.79 12.34
CA LEU A 250 7.00 -6.25 13.42
C LEU A 250 8.13 -5.42 12.83
N VAL A 251 8.16 -4.14 13.14
CA VAL A 251 9.24 -3.26 12.70
C VAL A 251 10.26 -3.09 13.82
N TYR A 252 11.48 -3.55 13.59
CA TYR A 252 12.61 -3.44 14.50
C TYR A 252 13.67 -2.45 13.98
N LYS A 253 13.79 -1.31 14.64
CA LYS A 253 14.76 -0.26 14.36
C LYS A 253 16.06 -0.50 15.15
N HIS A 254 17.03 -1.15 14.51
CA HIS A 254 18.33 -1.42 15.14
C HIS A 254 19.15 -0.12 15.30
N GLN A 255 19.13 0.73 14.27
CA GLN A 255 19.71 2.08 14.27
C GLN A 255 18.79 3.02 13.48
N ASP A 256 19.06 4.33 13.52
CA ASP A 256 18.26 5.33 12.80
C ASP A 256 18.18 5.11 11.28
N TRP A 257 19.12 4.37 10.71
CA TRP A 257 19.24 4.10 9.28
C TRP A 257 19.09 2.60 8.94
N LEU A 258 18.94 1.72 9.93
CA LEU A 258 18.82 0.28 9.72
C LEU A 258 17.58 -0.26 10.44
N ILE A 259 16.59 -0.65 9.63
CA ILE A 259 15.27 -1.09 10.07
C ILE A 259 15.01 -2.46 9.43
N PHE A 260 14.51 -3.39 10.25
CA PHE A 260 14.00 -4.69 9.83
C PHE A 260 12.48 -4.67 10.00
N ALA A 261 11.73 -5.26 9.08
CA ALA A 261 10.27 -5.30 9.09
C ALA A 261 9.77 -6.69 8.68
#